data_AF-A0AAN4Q8K9-F1
#
_entry.id   AF-A0AAN4Q8K9-F1
#
_cell.length_a   1.000
_cell.length_b   1.000
_cell.length_c   1.000
_cell.angle_alpha   90.00
_cell.angle_beta   90.00
_cell.angle_gamma   90.00
#
_symmetry.space_group_name_H-M   'P 1'
#
loop_
_entity.id
_entity.type
_entity.pdbx_description
1 polymer ?
#
loop_
_entity_poly.entity_id
_entity_poly.type
_entity_poly.pdbx_seq_one_letter_code
_entity_poly.pdbx_strand_id
1 'polypeptide(L)'
;MALLVALFDDQIHDSRAWFMHDTLKSRELWAGYFFYRMTYFGNDNSRDLSPVVVAGRLLGVAMIAGATVYGIKRRGVLGGVGGLATGIGAATIGYQVIDKASGMALPFLPGAEQLLQPTSHVGQVAAELKRQIEQDDFAQRMERTTAMLRQAGSLFESGVTA
;
A
#
# COMPACT_ATOMS: atom_id res chain seq x y z
N MET A 1 -2.57 -29.56 34.31
CA MET A 1 -2.25 -28.17 33.92
C MET A 1 -0.78 -27.82 34.11
N ALA A 2 -0.08 -28.31 35.15
CA ALA A 2 1.33 -27.99 35.40
C ALA A 2 2.26 -28.22 34.18
N LEU A 3 2.12 -29.35 33.47
CA LEU A 3 2.94 -29.62 32.28
C LEU A 3 2.66 -28.67 31.11
N LEU A 4 1.41 -28.20 30.96
CA LEU A 4 1.06 -27.21 29.92
C LEU A 4 1.68 -25.85 30.26
N VAL A 5 1.64 -25.45 31.52
CA VAL A 5 2.27 -24.21 31.99
C VAL A 5 3.78 -24.27 31.77
N ALA A 6 4.43 -25.37 32.18
CA ALA A 6 5.86 -25.57 31.95
C ALA A 6 6.24 -25.53 30.46
N LEU A 7 5.38 -26.03 29.56
CA LEU A 7 5.60 -25.90 28.11
C LEU A 7 5.65 -24.43 27.66
N PHE A 8 4.73 -23.59 28.14
CA PHE A 8 4.72 -22.17 27.82
C PHE A 8 5.89 -21.41 28.45
N ASP A 9 6.26 -21.75 29.69
CA ASP A 9 7.33 -21.08 30.43
C ASP A 9 8.72 -21.42 29.86
N ASP A 10 8.97 -22.70 29.58
CA ASP A 10 10.32 -23.18 29.27
C ASP A 10 10.61 -23.32 27.76
N GLN A 11 9.57 -23.46 26.92
CA GLN A 11 9.75 -23.81 25.50
C GLN A 11 9.20 -22.77 24.52
N ILE A 12 8.06 -22.13 24.83
CA ILE A 12 7.40 -21.22 23.90
C ILE A 12 7.92 -19.80 24.09
N HIS A 13 8.66 -19.32 23.10
CA HIS A 13 9.27 -18.00 23.13
C HIS A 13 8.28 -16.92 22.69
N ASP A 14 8.24 -15.82 23.43
CA ASP A 14 7.53 -14.61 23.03
C ASP A 14 8.44 -13.70 22.19
N SER A 15 8.33 -13.82 20.86
CA SER A 15 9.11 -12.98 19.93
C SER A 15 8.74 -11.49 19.99
N ARG A 16 7.61 -11.12 20.58
CA ARG A 16 7.14 -9.73 20.66
C ARG A 16 7.71 -9.01 21.87
N ALA A 17 7.89 -9.73 22.99
CA ALA A 17 8.42 -9.16 24.22
C ALA A 17 9.80 -8.51 24.04
N TRP A 18 10.67 -9.09 23.19
CA TRP A 18 11.99 -8.53 22.91
C TRP A 18 11.90 -7.16 22.21
N PHE A 19 11.24 -7.07 21.05
CA PHE A 19 11.16 -5.81 20.29
C PHE A 19 10.40 -4.69 21.02
N MET A 20 9.43 -5.08 21.86
CA MET A 20 8.57 -4.16 22.60
C MET A 20 9.19 -3.59 23.88
N HIS A 21 9.88 -4.42 24.68
CA HIS A 21 10.52 -3.94 25.90
C HIS A 21 11.67 -2.99 25.61
N ASP A 22 12.37 -3.20 24.49
CA ASP A 22 13.42 -2.28 24.05
C ASP A 22 12.84 -0.89 23.71
N THR A 23 11.78 -0.86 22.89
CA THR A 23 11.24 0.38 22.30
C THR A 23 10.23 1.12 23.18
N LEU A 24 9.31 0.42 23.84
CA LEU A 24 8.12 1.02 24.47
C LEU A 24 8.09 0.92 25.99
N LYS A 25 8.97 0.10 26.59
CA LYS A 25 9.01 -0.16 28.06
C LYS A 25 7.64 -0.55 28.66
N SER A 26 6.68 -0.96 27.83
CA SER A 26 5.30 -1.25 28.22
C SER A 26 4.74 -2.45 27.43
N ARG A 27 3.65 -3.04 27.93
CA ARG A 27 2.90 -4.09 27.21
C ARG A 27 2.14 -3.45 26.04
N GLU A 28 2.05 -4.16 24.92
CA GLU A 28 1.23 -3.75 23.77
C GLU A 28 -0.25 -3.69 24.15
N LEU A 29 -0.80 -2.49 24.23
CA LEU A 29 -2.25 -2.31 24.15
C LEU A 29 -2.60 -2.34 22.65
N TRP A 30 -3.50 -3.24 22.24
CA TRP A 30 -4.11 -3.28 20.89
C TRP A 30 -3.27 -3.81 19.72
N ALA A 31 -2.12 -4.45 19.96
CA ALA A 31 -1.31 -5.05 18.90
C ALA A 31 -1.34 -6.59 18.93
N GLY A 32 -0.34 -7.25 18.35
CA GLY A 32 -0.47 -8.58 17.74
C GLY A 32 -1.01 -9.69 18.64
N TYR A 33 -0.97 -9.56 19.97
CA TYR A 33 -1.53 -10.55 20.91
C TYR A 33 -3.03 -10.76 20.73
N PHE A 34 -3.73 -9.72 20.28
CA PHE A 34 -5.18 -9.75 20.09
C PHE A 34 -5.58 -9.94 18.62
N PHE A 35 -4.61 -10.12 17.71
CA PHE A 35 -4.88 -10.39 16.29
C PHE A 35 -4.46 -11.81 15.93
N TYR A 36 -5.31 -12.50 15.17
CA TYR A 36 -4.92 -13.74 14.52
C TYR A 36 -3.74 -13.49 13.57
N ARG A 37 -2.85 -14.48 13.50
CA ARG A 37 -1.73 -14.46 12.56
C ARG A 37 -2.27 -14.49 11.12
N MET A 38 -1.82 -13.55 10.31
CA MET A 38 -2.07 -13.57 8.87
C MET A 38 -1.33 -14.75 8.24
N THR A 39 -2.04 -15.54 7.44
CA THR A 39 -1.50 -16.68 6.69
C THR A 39 -1.93 -16.57 5.24
N TYR A 40 -1.01 -16.95 4.34
CA TYR A 40 -1.22 -16.92 2.89
C TYR A 40 -1.20 -18.36 2.35
N PHE A 41 -2.12 -18.66 1.43
CA PHE A 41 -2.31 -19.97 0.82
C PHE A 41 -2.38 -19.81 -0.70
N GLY A 42 -1.22 -19.80 -1.36
CA GLY A 42 -1.16 -19.44 -2.78
C GLY A 42 -1.63 -18.00 -2.99
N ASN A 43 -2.72 -17.81 -3.72
CA ASN A 43 -3.32 -16.50 -3.95
C ASN A 43 -4.25 -16.03 -2.83
N ASP A 44 -4.58 -16.92 -1.89
CA ASP A 44 -5.58 -16.68 -0.85
C ASP A 44 -4.94 -16.26 0.46
N ASN A 45 -5.73 -15.62 1.33
CA ASN A 45 -5.31 -15.16 2.65
C ASN A 45 -6.39 -15.39 3.70
N SER A 46 -5.98 -15.61 4.95
CA SER A 46 -6.88 -15.97 6.06
C SER A 46 -7.84 -14.85 6.53
N ARG A 47 -7.68 -13.63 6.02
CA ARG A 47 -8.52 -12.47 6.36
C ARG A 47 -8.44 -11.45 5.24
N ASP A 48 -9.52 -10.75 4.94
CA ASP A 48 -9.55 -9.71 3.91
C ASP A 48 -8.47 -8.64 4.09
N LEU A 49 -7.75 -8.36 3.00
CA LEU A 49 -6.70 -7.36 2.92
C LEU A 49 -6.97 -6.38 1.79
N SER A 50 -6.69 -5.11 2.05
CA SER A 50 -6.68 -4.06 1.03
C SER A 50 -5.25 -3.89 0.51
N PRO A 51 -5.00 -3.99 -0.81
CA PRO A 51 -3.68 -3.73 -1.36
C PRO A 51 -3.41 -2.23 -1.32
N VAL A 52 -2.29 -1.81 -0.74
CA VAL A 52 -1.96 -0.38 -0.58
C VAL A 52 -0.79 0.03 -1.48
N VAL A 53 0.23 -0.83 -1.57
CA VAL A 53 1.41 -0.63 -2.42
C VAL A 53 1.69 -1.93 -3.16
N VAL A 54 1.86 -1.85 -4.48
CA VAL A 54 2.27 -2.98 -5.33
C VAL A 54 3.38 -2.49 -6.25
N ALA A 55 4.43 -3.31 -6.41
CA ALA A 55 5.60 -2.99 -7.24
C ALA A 55 6.21 -1.59 -6.97
N GLY A 56 6.19 -1.14 -5.71
CA GLY A 56 6.71 0.17 -5.31
C GLY A 56 5.80 1.37 -5.64
N ARG A 57 4.61 1.15 -6.21
CA ARG A 57 3.63 2.21 -6.53
C ARG A 57 2.50 2.18 -5.50
N LEU A 58 2.20 3.34 -4.90
CA LEU A 58 0.99 3.51 -4.09
C LEU A 58 -0.23 3.42 -5.00
N LEU A 59 -1.22 2.63 -4.60
CA LEU A 59 -2.41 2.40 -5.42
C LEU A 59 -3.43 3.52 -5.23
N GLY A 60 -4.03 3.95 -6.35
CA GLY A 60 -5.14 4.89 -6.35
C GLY A 60 -4.79 6.32 -5.98
N VAL A 61 -3.52 6.70 -5.86
CA VAL A 61 -3.11 8.06 -5.49
C VAL A 61 -2.46 8.77 -6.68
N ALA A 62 -2.79 10.05 -6.88
CA ALA A 62 -2.06 10.90 -7.80
C ALA A 62 -0.65 11.19 -7.24
N MET A 63 0.35 10.45 -7.71
CA MET A 63 1.74 10.62 -7.26
C MET A 63 2.27 11.98 -7.73
N ILE A 64 2.79 12.78 -6.80
CA ILE A 64 3.46 14.05 -7.11
C ILE A 64 4.92 13.73 -7.47
N ALA A 65 5.40 14.25 -8.60
CA ALA A 65 6.80 14.14 -8.99
C ALA A 65 7.70 14.72 -7.89
N GLY A 66 8.63 13.92 -7.35
CA GLY A 66 9.63 14.34 -6.35
C GLY A 66 9.34 13.96 -4.90
N ALA A 67 8.16 13.41 -4.57
CA ALA A 67 7.89 12.91 -3.22
C ALA A 67 8.38 11.44 -3.07
N THR A 68 9.37 11.25 -2.20
CA THR A 68 10.02 9.95 -1.96
C THR A 68 9.45 9.21 -0.75
N VAL A 69 8.72 9.92 0.13
CA VAL A 69 8.24 9.37 1.41
C VAL A 69 6.77 9.72 1.63
N TYR A 70 5.95 8.69 1.70
CA TYR A 70 4.51 8.81 1.95
C TYR A 70 4.14 8.22 3.30
N GLY A 71 3.27 8.92 4.02
CA GLY A 71 2.67 8.44 5.28
C GLY A 71 1.24 7.98 5.06
N ILE A 72 0.85 6.89 5.72
CA ILE A 72 -0.53 6.43 5.75
C ILE A 72 -1.10 6.71 7.14
N LYS A 73 -2.19 7.48 7.18
CA LYS A 73 -2.89 7.80 8.43
C LYS A 73 -4.29 7.20 8.40
N ARG A 74 -4.54 6.21 9.27
CA ARG A 74 -5.88 5.65 9.44
C ARG A 74 -6.79 6.70 10.09
N ARG A 75 -8.01 6.86 9.59
CA ARG A 75 -9.00 7.74 10.21
C ARG A 75 -9.48 7.07 11.51
N GLY A 76 -9.37 7.77 12.63
CA GLY A 76 -9.89 7.28 13.91
C GLY A 76 -11.41 7.12 13.85
N VAL A 77 -11.95 6.05 14.43
CA VAL A 77 -13.39 5.79 14.52
C VAL A 77 -14.08 6.72 15.54
N LEU A 78 -13.32 7.49 16.34
CA LEU A 78 -13.85 8.50 17.26
C LEU A 78 -13.09 9.83 17.11
N GLY A 79 -13.64 10.78 16.36
CA GLY A 79 -13.08 12.13 16.28
C GLY A 79 -13.57 12.91 15.08
N GLY A 80 -14.86 13.23 15.05
CA GLY A 80 -15.35 14.33 14.23
C GLY A 80 -14.73 15.65 14.69
N VAL A 81 -14.80 16.65 13.80
CA VAL A 81 -14.41 18.06 14.00
C VAL A 81 -12.92 18.35 13.83
N GLY A 82 -12.48 18.56 12.57
CA GLY A 82 -11.19 19.22 12.31
C GLY A 82 -10.60 18.88 10.95
N GLY A 83 -11.07 19.54 9.89
CA GLY A 83 -10.45 19.48 8.57
C GLY A 83 -11.46 19.33 7.44
N LEU A 84 -12.08 20.45 7.07
CA LEU A 84 -12.70 20.62 5.77
C LEU A 84 -11.64 20.44 4.67
N ALA A 85 -12.01 19.74 3.61
CA ALA A 85 -11.26 19.43 2.38
C ALA A 85 -10.54 18.07 2.35
N THR A 86 -11.20 17.04 1.82
CA THR A 86 -10.55 15.95 1.06
C THR A 86 -11.62 15.33 0.16
N GLY A 87 -11.30 15.14 -1.13
CA GLY A 87 -12.25 14.81 -2.19
C GLY A 87 -13.07 13.53 -1.97
N ILE A 88 -14.07 13.34 -2.83
CA ILE A 88 -15.15 12.34 -2.74
C ILE A 88 -14.66 10.90 -2.42
N GLY A 89 -13.43 10.51 -2.82
CA GLY A 89 -12.88 9.18 -2.51
C GLY A 89 -12.26 8.99 -1.11
N ALA A 90 -12.00 10.07 -0.36
CA ALA A 90 -11.41 9.98 0.98
C ALA A 90 -12.42 9.58 2.08
N ALA A 91 -13.72 9.57 1.77
CA ALA A 91 -14.77 9.18 2.72
C ALA A 91 -14.95 7.65 2.80
N THR A 92 -14.72 6.94 1.70
CA THR A 92 -14.85 5.47 1.58
C THR A 92 -13.54 4.75 1.91
N ILE A 93 -12.40 5.36 1.56
CA ILE A 93 -11.07 4.84 1.87
C ILE A 93 -10.71 5.24 3.30
N GLY A 94 -10.68 4.27 4.22
CA GLY A 94 -10.51 4.49 5.67
C GLY A 94 -9.14 5.05 6.11
N TYR A 95 -8.30 5.49 5.18
CA TYR A 95 -6.99 6.09 5.43
C TYR A 95 -6.68 7.22 4.45
N GLN A 96 -5.80 8.13 4.86
CA GLN A 96 -5.27 9.20 4.03
C GLN A 96 -3.80 8.95 3.73
N VAL A 97 -3.36 9.31 2.54
CA VAL A 97 -1.95 9.33 2.14
C VAL A 97 -1.45 10.76 2.25
N ILE A 98 -0.30 10.94 2.92
CA ILE A 98 0.27 12.24 3.23
C ILE A 98 1.68 12.28 2.63
N ASP A 99 2.00 13.32 1.87
CA ASP A 99 3.39 13.62 1.52
C ASP A 99 4.14 14.10 2.77
N LYS A 100 5.19 13.39 3.18
CA LYS A 100 5.94 13.73 4.39
C LYS A 100 6.74 15.03 4.26
N ALA A 101 7.09 15.46 3.05
CA ALA A 101 7.84 16.69 2.85
C ALA A 101 6.95 17.92 3.06
N SER A 102 5.76 17.93 2.44
CA SER A 102 4.82 19.07 2.53
C SER A 102 3.79 18.95 3.66
N GLY A 103 3.58 17.75 4.21
CA GLY A 103 2.51 17.45 5.16
C GLY A 103 1.11 17.44 4.54
N MET A 104 0.99 17.58 3.22
CA MET A 104 -0.29 17.64 2.52
C MET A 104 -0.86 16.25 2.23
N ALA A 105 -2.18 16.13 2.33
CA ALA A 105 -2.89 14.92 1.93
C ALA A 105 -2.97 14.82 0.41
N LEU A 106 -2.61 13.66 -0.13
CA LEU A 106 -2.69 13.38 -1.56
C LEU A 106 -4.10 12.92 -1.93
N PRO A 107 -4.68 13.45 -3.02
CA PRO A 107 -5.98 13.02 -3.47
C PRO A 107 -5.90 11.61 -4.08
N PHE A 108 -6.90 10.79 -3.73
CA PHE A 108 -7.14 9.55 -4.46
C PHE A 108 -7.74 9.87 -5.84
N LEU A 109 -7.33 9.08 -6.84
CA LEU A 109 -7.89 9.10 -8.18
C LEU A 109 -9.34 8.59 -8.16
N PRO A 110 -10.21 9.07 -9.06
CA PRO A 110 -11.55 8.51 -9.21
C PRO A 110 -11.49 6.98 -9.44
N GLY A 111 -12.29 6.21 -8.70
CA GLY A 111 -12.33 4.75 -8.80
C GLY A 111 -11.25 4.01 -8.01
N ALA A 112 -10.40 4.72 -7.27
CA ALA A 112 -9.41 4.11 -6.37
C ALA A 112 -10.06 3.16 -5.34
N GLU A 113 -11.31 3.40 -4.98
CA GLU A 113 -12.06 2.58 -4.03
C GLU A 113 -12.12 1.12 -4.49
N GLN A 114 -12.26 0.88 -5.80
CA GLN A 114 -12.39 -0.46 -6.37
C GLN A 114 -11.07 -1.24 -6.29
N LEU A 115 -9.94 -0.55 -6.49
CA LEU A 115 -8.60 -1.14 -6.35
C LEU A 115 -8.28 -1.46 -4.88
N LEU A 116 -8.81 -0.67 -3.96
CA LEU A 116 -8.53 -0.77 -2.53
C LEU A 116 -9.54 -1.64 -1.77
N GLN A 117 -10.47 -2.30 -2.46
CA GLN A 117 -11.45 -3.15 -1.79
C GLN A 117 -10.75 -4.30 -1.05
N PRO A 118 -11.11 -4.56 0.22
CA PRO A 118 -10.60 -5.72 0.94
C PRO A 118 -10.97 -7.03 0.23
N THR A 119 -10.00 -7.95 0.14
CA THR A 119 -10.20 -9.25 -0.50
C THR A 119 -9.46 -10.38 0.22
N SER A 120 -10.02 -11.58 0.18
CA SER A 120 -9.40 -12.84 0.60
C SER A 120 -8.44 -13.43 -0.45
N HIS A 121 -8.29 -12.77 -1.61
CA HIS A 121 -7.47 -13.22 -2.75
C HIS A 121 -6.39 -12.20 -3.12
N VAL A 122 -5.71 -11.63 -2.11
CA VAL A 122 -4.78 -10.51 -2.30
C VAL A 122 -3.59 -10.89 -3.19
N GLY A 123 -3.19 -12.17 -3.21
CA GLY A 123 -2.09 -12.65 -4.05
C GLY A 123 -2.42 -12.53 -5.54
N GLN A 124 -3.66 -12.87 -5.93
CA GLN A 124 -4.13 -12.71 -7.30
C GLN A 124 -4.19 -11.23 -7.71
N VAL A 125 -4.73 -10.38 -6.83
CA VAL A 125 -4.83 -8.94 -7.09
C VAL A 125 -3.45 -8.31 -7.23
N ALA A 126 -2.51 -8.64 -6.34
CA ALA A 126 -1.15 -8.14 -6.41
C ALA A 126 -0.42 -8.59 -7.68
N ALA A 127 -0.62 -9.84 -8.13
CA ALA A 127 -0.02 -10.36 -9.35
C ALA A 127 -0.54 -9.64 -10.60
N GLU A 128 -1.87 -9.43 -10.71
CA GLU A 128 -2.46 -8.73 -11.85
C GLU A 128 -2.03 -7.25 -11.88
N LEU A 129 -2.07 -6.57 -10.73
CA LEU A 129 -1.61 -5.18 -10.63
C LEU A 129 -0.13 -5.03 -10.98
N LYS A 130 0.71 -5.99 -10.56
CA LYS A 130 2.13 -5.99 -10.93
C LYS A 130 2.30 -6.07 -12.46
N ARG A 131 1.57 -6.97 -13.12
CA ARG A 131 1.61 -7.12 -14.58
C ARG A 131 1.16 -5.84 -15.30
N GLN A 132 0.09 -5.21 -14.82
CA GLN A 132 -0.40 -3.94 -15.37
C GLN A 132 0.64 -2.82 -15.21
N ILE A 133 1.23 -2.69 -14.02
CA ILE A 133 2.29 -1.71 -13.75
C ILE A 133 3.50 -1.92 -14.68
N GLU A 134 3.92 -3.16 -14.91
CA GLU A 134 5.04 -3.47 -15.81
C GLU A 134 4.74 -3.07 -17.27
N GLN A 135 3.51 -3.28 -17.73
CA GLN A 135 3.06 -2.86 -19.05
C GLN A 135 3.01 -1.34 -19.19
N ASP A 136 2.44 -0.65 -18.20
CA ASP A 136 2.37 0.82 -18.17
C ASP A 136 3.77 1.44 -18.17
N ASP A 137 4.66 0.92 -17.33
CA ASP A 137 6.06 1.35 -17.24
C ASP A 137 6.79 1.15 -18.57
N PHE A 138 6.55 0.02 -19.26
CA PHE A 138 7.13 -0.24 -20.57
C PHE A 138 6.59 0.75 -21.62
N ALA A 139 5.28 0.98 -21.66
CA ALA A 139 4.65 1.94 -22.56
C ALA A 139 5.19 3.36 -22.34
N GLN A 140 5.31 3.81 -21.09
CA GLN A 140 5.88 5.12 -20.75
C GLN A 140 7.36 5.24 -21.17
N ARG A 141 8.15 4.18 -20.99
CA ARG A 141 9.57 4.17 -21.44
C ARG A 141 9.66 4.24 -22.96
N MET A 142 8.81 3.52 -23.69
CA MET A 142 8.73 3.62 -25.14
C MET A 142 8.35 5.03 -25.58
N GLU A 143 7.27 5.60 -25.04
CA GLU A 143 6.81 6.95 -25.38
C GLU A 143 7.91 8.00 -25.13
N ARG A 144 8.57 7.94 -23.97
CA ARG A 144 9.68 8.84 -23.63
C ARG A 144 10.87 8.67 -24.58
N THR A 145 11.19 7.43 -24.93
CA THR A 145 12.27 7.13 -25.89
C THR A 145 11.92 7.67 -27.28
N THR A 146 10.69 7.44 -27.76
CA THR A 146 10.21 7.98 -29.03
C THR A 146 10.23 9.50 -29.03
N ALA A 147 9.80 10.15 -27.94
CA ALA A 147 9.86 11.61 -27.80
C ALA A 147 11.31 12.13 -27.87
N MET A 148 12.25 11.45 -27.20
CA MET A 148 13.68 11.77 -27.28
C MET A 148 14.23 11.61 -28.71
N LEU A 149 13.88 10.53 -29.41
CA LEU A 149 14.29 10.28 -30.79
C LEU A 149 13.70 11.32 -31.76
N ARG A 150 12.45 11.76 -31.56
CA ARG A 150 11.85 12.87 -32.31
C ARG A 150 12.62 14.16 -32.08
N GLN A 151 12.94 14.47 -30.81
CA GLN A 151 13.69 15.67 -30.46
C GLN A 151 15.13 15.65 -31.02
N ALA A 152 15.76 14.48 -31.07
CA ALA A 152 17.10 14.29 -31.64
C ALA A 152 17.10 14.26 -33.18
N GLY A 153 15.93 14.27 -33.84
CA GLY A 153 15.81 14.16 -35.30
C GLY A 153 16.19 12.79 -35.86
N SER A 154 16.34 11.77 -35.01
CA SER A 154 16.77 10.42 -35.38
C SER A 154 15.59 9.44 -35.53
N LEU A 155 14.35 9.90 -35.30
CA LEU A 155 13.17 9.08 -35.50
C LEU A 155 12.80 9.06 -36.99
N PHE A 156 12.92 7.89 -37.62
CA PHE A 156 12.39 7.66 -38.96
C PHE A 156 10.93 7.20 -38.85
N GLU A 157 9.97 8.12 -39.00
CA GLU A 157 8.57 7.75 -39.18
C GLU A 157 8.37 7.43 -40.66
N SER A 158 8.16 6.15 -41.00
CA SER A 158 7.78 5.80 -42.37
C SER A 158 6.40 6.42 -42.64
N GLY A 159 6.39 7.55 -43.35
CA GLY A 159 5.16 8.21 -43.75
C GLY A 159 4.32 7.25 -44.58
N VAL A 160 3.26 6.70 -43.97
CA VAL A 160 2.11 6.26 -44.75
C VAL A 160 1.35 7.54 -45.08
N THR A 161 1.73 8.16 -46.18
CA THR A 161 0.88 9.12 -46.87
C THR A 161 -0.32 8.35 -47.39
N ALA A 162 -1.50 8.71 -46.89
CA ALA A 162 -2.79 8.29 -47.44
C ALA A 162 -2.95 8.74 -48.90
#